data_AF-A0A1K2FWW7-F1
#
_entry.id   AF-A0A1K2FWW7-F1
#
_cell.length_a   1.000
_cell.length_b   1.000
_cell.length_c   1.000
_cell.angle_alpha   90.00
_cell.angle_beta   90.00
_cell.angle_gamma   90.00
#
_symmetry.space_group_name_H-M   'P 1'
#
loop_
_entity.id
_entity.type
_entity.pdbx_description
1 polymer ?
#
loop_
_entity_poly.entity_id
_entity_poly.type
_entity_poly.pdbx_seq_one_letter_code
_entity_poly.pdbx_strand_id
1 'polypeptide(L)'
;MNAATRTARRTLRDRTRTHRAAAKIRRHGVATLATHCIAAGLGVKEARSVAGSLRKNTVKANVAGTPGISYAKNVKARTCTRYTPAEVARIAVIYRPRKPQYRTAAARLALAA
;
A
#
# COMPACT_ATOMS: atom_id res chain seq x y z
N MET A 1 18.66 -25.73 6.58
CA MET A 1 17.53 -24.88 7.01
C MET A 1 16.24 -25.38 6.37
N ASN A 2 15.35 -25.94 7.18
CA ASN A 2 14.20 -26.70 6.69
C ASN A 2 13.07 -25.76 6.24
N ALA A 3 12.15 -26.26 5.39
CA ALA A 3 11.11 -25.46 4.74
C ALA A 3 10.27 -24.65 5.75
N ALA A 4 9.88 -25.27 6.87
CA ALA A 4 9.13 -24.63 7.95
C ALA A 4 9.84 -23.38 8.51
N THR A 5 11.15 -23.46 8.78
CA THR A 5 11.95 -22.33 9.28
C THR A 5 12.01 -21.19 8.27
N ARG A 6 12.06 -21.48 6.96
CA ARG A 6 12.05 -20.43 5.92
C ARG A 6 10.70 -19.71 5.87
N THR A 7 9.62 -20.47 5.95
CA THR A 7 8.26 -19.93 5.99
C THR A 7 8.05 -19.06 7.22
N ALA A 8 8.45 -19.52 8.41
CA ALA A 8 8.35 -18.75 9.64
C ALA A 8 9.10 -17.40 9.55
N ARG A 9 10.35 -17.42 9.07
CA ARG A 9 11.14 -16.19 8.88
C ARG A 9 10.50 -15.24 7.87
N ARG A 10 9.91 -15.77 6.79
CA ARG A 10 9.19 -14.97 5.79
C ARG A 10 7.97 -14.29 6.40
N THR A 11 7.15 -15.04 7.13
CA THR A 11 5.97 -14.53 7.83
C THR A 11 6.32 -13.39 8.79
N LEU A 12 7.37 -13.56 9.61
CA LEU A 12 7.83 -12.52 10.53
C LEU A 12 8.29 -11.26 9.79
N ARG A 13 9.05 -11.41 8.69
CA ARG A 13 9.47 -10.28 7.85
C ARG A 13 8.29 -9.52 7.25
N ASP A 14 7.28 -10.25 6.78
CA ASP A 14 6.11 -9.66 6.17
C ASP A 14 5.25 -8.93 7.23
N ARG A 15 5.04 -9.52 8.41
CA ARG A 15 4.39 -8.85 9.56
C ARG A 15 5.09 -7.56 9.95
N THR A 16 6.40 -7.60 10.16
CA THR A 16 7.20 -6.42 10.50
C THR A 16 7.06 -5.32 9.45
N ARG A 17 7.00 -5.69 8.16
CA ARG A 17 6.83 -4.72 7.07
C ARG A 17 5.45 -4.06 7.11
N THR A 18 4.39 -4.84 7.32
CA THR A 18 3.02 -4.33 7.47
C THR A 18 2.90 -3.38 8.66
N HIS A 19 3.43 -3.75 9.83
CA HIS A 19 3.42 -2.87 11.01
C HIS A 19 4.20 -1.57 10.79
N ARG A 20 5.37 -1.64 10.15
CA ARG A 20 6.15 -0.43 9.81
C ARG A 20 5.43 0.48 8.83
N ALA A 21 4.72 -0.08 7.84
CA ALA A 21 3.92 0.68 6.90
C ALA A 21 2.75 1.38 7.62
N ALA A 22 2.02 0.67 8.47
CA ALA A 22 0.93 1.22 9.26
C ALA A 22 1.43 2.31 10.23
N ALA A 23 2.56 2.10 10.91
CA ALA A 23 3.17 3.11 11.77
C ALA A 23 3.60 4.35 10.99
N LYS A 24 4.12 4.19 9.76
CA LYS A 24 4.48 5.32 8.90
C LYS A 24 3.25 6.15 8.52
N ILE A 25 2.14 5.50 8.16
CA ILE A 25 0.88 6.17 7.84
C ILE A 25 0.37 6.94 9.06
N ARG A 26 0.34 6.30 10.23
CA ARG A 26 -0.09 6.96 11.48
C ARG A 26 0.75 8.18 11.85
N ARG A 27 2.08 8.12 11.68
CA ARG A 27 2.98 9.24 12.03
C ARG A 27 2.89 10.44 11.10
N HIS A 28 2.66 10.22 9.81
CA HIS A 28 2.72 11.29 8.81
C HIS A 28 1.36 11.68 8.24
N GLY A 29 0.30 10.93 8.53
CA GLY A 29 -1.04 11.12 7.95
C GLY A 29 -1.14 10.78 6.46
N VAL A 30 -0.02 10.71 5.73
CA VAL A 30 0.03 10.45 4.30
C VAL A 30 1.08 9.41 3.93
N ALA A 31 0.80 8.61 2.90
CA ALA A 31 1.75 7.67 2.31
C ALA A 31 1.42 7.36 0.85
N THR A 32 2.35 6.71 0.14
CA THR A 32 2.09 6.27 -1.24
C THR A 32 1.07 5.14 -1.26
N LEU A 33 0.32 4.97 -2.36
CA LEU A 33 -0.66 3.88 -2.52
C LEU A 33 -0.07 2.49 -2.24
N ALA A 34 1.18 2.25 -2.66
CA ALA A 34 1.86 0.98 -2.37
C ALA A 34 2.09 0.77 -0.86
N THR A 35 2.35 1.82 -0.10
CA THR A 35 2.52 1.74 1.36
C THR A 35 1.21 1.40 2.04
N HIS A 36 0.10 2.00 1.60
CA HIS A 36 -1.25 1.66 2.06
C HIS A 36 -1.60 0.20 1.75
N CYS A 37 -1.32 -0.28 0.53
CA CYS A 37 -1.50 -1.69 0.18
C CYS A 37 -0.69 -2.65 1.07
N ILE A 38 0.54 -2.30 1.44
CA ILE A 38 1.37 -3.10 2.36
C ILE A 38 0.78 -3.09 3.77
N ALA A 39 0.27 -1.93 4.22
CA ALA A 39 -0.43 -1.81 5.50
C ALA A 39 -1.71 -2.65 5.53
N ALA A 40 -2.40 -2.79 4.40
CA ALA A 40 -3.56 -3.68 4.23
C ALA A 40 -3.20 -5.19 4.20
N GLY A 41 -1.91 -5.53 4.20
CA GLY A 41 -1.40 -6.90 4.30
C GLY A 41 -0.92 -7.53 3.00
N LEU A 42 -0.79 -6.76 1.91
CA LEU A 42 -0.25 -7.29 0.65
C LEU A 42 1.28 -7.39 0.69
N GLY A 43 1.82 -8.43 0.03
CA GLY A 43 3.25 -8.54 -0.24
C GLY A 43 3.73 -7.42 -1.16
N VAL A 44 5.02 -7.07 -1.11
CA VAL A 44 5.57 -5.89 -1.84
C VAL A 44 5.31 -5.93 -3.34
N LYS A 45 5.46 -7.11 -3.98
CA LYS A 45 5.22 -7.27 -5.42
C LYS A 45 3.75 -7.00 -5.78
N GLU A 46 2.84 -7.60 -5.02
CA GLU A 46 1.40 -7.45 -5.20
C GLU A 46 0.93 -6.03 -4.90
N ALA A 47 1.43 -5.44 -3.81
CA ALA A 47 1.15 -4.06 -3.43
C ALA A 47 1.52 -3.07 -4.55
N ARG A 48 2.65 -3.28 -5.24
CA ARG A 48 3.03 -2.45 -6.40
C ARG A 48 2.08 -2.63 -7.58
N SER A 49 1.66 -3.86 -7.85
CA SER A 49 0.70 -4.17 -8.92
C SER A 49 -0.66 -3.52 -8.64
N VAL A 50 -1.22 -3.73 -7.46
CA VAL A 50 -2.50 -3.13 -7.03
C VAL A 50 -2.40 -1.61 -7.01
N ALA A 51 -1.30 -1.04 -6.49
CA ALA A 51 -1.10 0.41 -6.52
C ALA A 51 -1.10 0.97 -7.94
N GLY A 52 -0.56 0.24 -8.93
CA GLY A 52 -0.65 0.61 -10.34
C GLY A 52 -2.09 0.70 -10.84
N SER A 53 -2.95 -0.25 -10.46
CA SER A 53 -4.37 -0.20 -10.79
C SER A 53 -5.09 0.94 -10.06
N LEU A 54 -4.82 1.14 -8.77
CA LEU A 54 -5.44 2.20 -7.97
C LEU A 54 -5.09 3.60 -8.50
N ARG A 55 -3.88 3.83 -9.03
CA ARG A 55 -3.51 5.09 -9.68
C ARG A 55 -4.40 5.44 -10.88
N LYS A 56 -4.97 4.46 -11.57
CA LYS A 56 -5.91 4.74 -12.69
C LYS A 56 -7.28 5.17 -12.17
N ASN A 57 -7.61 4.79 -10.95
CA ASN A 57 -8.89 5.11 -10.31
C ASN A 57 -8.85 6.46 -9.57
N THR A 58 -7.68 7.08 -9.39
CA THR A 58 -7.57 8.39 -8.71
C THR A 58 -8.38 9.46 -9.43
N VAL A 59 -8.31 9.48 -10.77
CA VAL A 59 -9.09 10.40 -11.62
C VAL A 59 -10.60 10.17 -11.44
N LYS A 60 -11.03 8.90 -11.44
CA LYS A 60 -12.44 8.54 -11.26
C LYS A 60 -12.97 8.86 -9.85
N ALA A 61 -12.10 8.78 -8.85
CA ALA A 61 -12.41 9.13 -7.47
C ALA A 61 -12.28 10.63 -7.17
N ASN A 62 -11.91 11.44 -8.15
CA ASN A 62 -11.56 12.86 -8.00
C ASN A 62 -10.54 13.10 -6.87
N VAL A 63 -9.49 12.28 -6.82
CA VAL A 63 -8.41 12.36 -5.82
C VAL A 63 -7.10 12.70 -6.52
N ALA A 64 -6.48 13.82 -6.14
CA ALA A 64 -5.17 14.23 -6.64
C ALA A 64 -4.01 13.70 -5.77
N GLY A 65 -4.20 13.68 -4.45
CA GLY A 65 -3.13 13.45 -3.48
C GLY A 65 -2.11 14.59 -3.44
N THR A 66 -1.08 14.43 -2.60
CA THR A 66 -0.03 15.43 -2.38
C THR A 66 1.26 15.01 -3.09
N PRO A 67 1.88 15.88 -3.91
CA PRO A 67 3.19 15.59 -4.48
C PRO A 67 4.26 15.56 -3.38
N GLY A 68 5.31 14.78 -3.59
CA GLY A 68 6.45 14.73 -2.70
C GLY A 68 7.63 14.02 -3.32
N ILE A 69 8.77 14.08 -2.64
CA ILE A 69 10.01 13.45 -3.09
C ILE A 69 10.36 12.30 -2.14
N SER A 70 10.78 11.18 -2.71
CA SER A 70 11.29 10.03 -1.98
C SER A 70 12.79 9.93 -2.19
N TYR A 71 13.53 9.97 -1.08
CA TYR A 71 14.97 9.77 -1.03
C TYR A 71 15.28 8.36 -0.52
N ALA A 72 16.27 7.71 -1.11
CA ALA A 72 16.84 6.48 -0.60
C ALA A 72 18.36 6.56 -0.71
N LYS A 73 19.07 5.96 0.25
CA LYS A 73 20.54 5.94 0.27
C LYS A 73 21.05 5.37 -1.06
N ASN A 74 21.89 6.14 -1.75
CA ASN A 74 22.50 5.80 -3.04
C ASN A 74 21.51 5.60 -4.21
N VAL A 75 20.31 6.21 -4.15
CA VAL A 75 19.35 6.19 -5.26
C VAL A 75 18.91 7.61 -5.59
N LYS A 76 18.84 7.94 -6.89
CA LYS A 76 18.29 9.22 -7.35
C LYS A 76 16.91 9.47 -6.74
N ALA A 77 16.70 10.71 -6.29
CA ALA A 77 15.43 11.17 -5.76
C ALA A 77 14.31 10.91 -6.78
N ARG A 78 13.17 10.40 -6.29
CA ARG A 78 12.01 10.11 -7.15
C ARG A 78 10.82 10.92 -6.71
N THR A 79 10.13 11.52 -7.66
CA THR A 79 8.83 12.12 -7.43
C THR A 79 7.82 11.02 -7.09
N CYS A 80 6.95 11.30 -6.14
CA CYS A 80 5.91 10.39 -5.70
C CYS A 80 4.66 11.17 -5.26
N THR A 81 3.50 10.56 -5.44
CA THR A 81 2.24 11.09 -4.90
C THR A 81 1.90 10.34 -3.62
N ARG A 82 1.57 11.09 -2.58
CA ARG A 82 1.15 10.60 -1.27
C ARG A 82 -0.34 10.88 -1.09
N TYR A 83 -1.00 10.00 -0.37
CA TYR A 83 -2.44 10.03 -0.17
C TYR A 83 -2.72 9.79 1.31
N THR A 84 -3.76 10.44 1.81
CA THR A 84 -4.36 10.18 3.12
C THR A 84 -5.13 8.85 3.12
N PRO A 85 -5.39 8.22 4.27
CA PRO A 85 -6.24 7.03 4.35
C PRO A 85 -7.63 7.26 3.75
N ALA A 86 -8.26 8.40 4.01
CA ALA A 86 -9.57 8.76 3.48
C ALA A 86 -9.59 8.85 1.94
N GLU A 87 -8.57 9.47 1.35
CA GLU A 87 -8.39 9.50 -0.12
C GLU A 87 -8.25 8.09 -0.70
N VAL A 88 -7.46 7.23 -0.04
CA VAL A 88 -7.28 5.85 -0.48
C VAL A 88 -8.56 5.04 -0.35
N ALA A 89 -9.35 5.26 0.69
CA ALA A 89 -10.65 4.62 0.85
C ALA A 89 -11.59 4.96 -0.31
N ARG A 90 -11.68 6.26 -0.69
CA ARG A 90 -12.47 6.68 -1.87
C ARG A 90 -12.02 5.98 -3.16
N ILE A 91 -10.70 5.87 -3.39
CA ILE A 91 -10.16 5.16 -4.55
C ILE A 91 -10.48 3.65 -4.50
N ALA A 92 -10.38 3.05 -3.30
CA ALA A 92 -10.58 1.63 -3.08
C ALA A 92 -12.02 1.18 -3.35
N VAL A 93 -13.02 2.02 -3.04
CA VAL A 93 -14.45 1.73 -3.32
C VAL A 93 -14.72 1.48 -4.81
N ILE A 94 -14.02 2.20 -5.70
CA ILE A 94 -14.16 2.04 -7.16
C ILE A 94 -13.43 0.78 -7.66
N TYR A 95 -12.45 0.27 -6.91
CA TYR A 95 -11.60 -0.83 -7.35
C TYR A 95 -12.30 -2.18 -7.23
N ARG A 96 -12.50 -2.86 -8.37
CA ARG A 96 -13.15 -4.19 -8.44
C ARG A 96 -12.17 -5.29 -8.89
N PRO A 97 -11.28 -5.78 -8.00
CA PRO A 97 -10.34 -6.83 -8.35
C PRO A 97 -11.01 -8.21 -8.43
N ARG A 98 -10.51 -9.06 -9.34
CA ARG A 98 -10.96 -10.46 -9.48
C ARG A 98 -10.27 -11.41 -8.50
N LYS A 99 -8.98 -11.17 -8.20
CA LYS A 99 -8.19 -12.05 -7.32
C LYS A 99 -8.67 -11.93 -5.85
N PRO A 100 -8.95 -13.04 -5.15
CA PRO A 100 -9.48 -13.00 -3.77
C PRO A 100 -8.62 -12.18 -2.78
N GLN A 101 -7.30 -12.34 -2.87
CA GLN A 101 -6.35 -11.59 -2.02
C GLN A 101 -6.43 -10.07 -2.23
N TYR A 102 -6.76 -9.62 -3.44
CA TYR A 102 -6.88 -8.19 -3.73
C TYR A 102 -8.24 -7.65 -3.29
N ARG A 103 -9.29 -8.48 -3.30
CA ARG A 103 -10.61 -8.12 -2.75
C ARG A 103 -10.54 -7.84 -1.26
N THR A 104 -9.89 -8.72 -0.50
CA THR A 104 -9.70 -8.53 0.95
C THR A 104 -8.87 -7.28 1.25
N ALA A 105 -7.79 -7.03 0.49
CA ALA A 105 -7.00 -5.82 0.63
C ALA A 105 -7.82 -4.55 0.28
N ALA A 106 -8.60 -4.57 -0.80
CA ALA A 106 -9.46 -3.45 -1.19
C ALA A 106 -10.51 -3.14 -0.10
N ALA A 107 -11.15 -4.16 0.48
CA ALA A 107 -12.08 -3.99 1.59
C ALA A 107 -11.40 -3.36 2.82
N ARG A 108 -10.20 -3.83 3.18
CA ARG A 108 -9.42 -3.22 4.29
C ARG A 108 -9.05 -1.77 4.01
N LEU A 109 -8.70 -1.44 2.77
CA LEU A 109 -8.38 -0.06 2.38
C LEU A 109 -9.61 0.85 2.41
N ALA A 110 -10.79 0.34 2.03
CA ALA A 110 -12.04 1.08 2.07
C ALA A 110 -12.51 1.37 3.51
N LEU A 111 -12.17 0.51 4.47
CA LEU A 111 -12.50 0.66 5.89
C LEU A 111 -11.46 1.46 6.71
N ALA A 112 -10.34 1.84 6.10
CA ALA A 112 -9.22 2.48 6.81
C ALA A 112 -9.35 4.01 6.94
N ALA A 113 -10.51 4.59 6.56
CA ALA A 113 -10.79 6.02 6.65
C ALA A 113 -11.18 6.45 8.06
#